data_AF-A0AAV0X8V8-F1
#
_entry.id   AF-A0AAV0X8V8-F1
#
_cell.length_a   1.000
_cell.length_b   1.000
_cell.length_c   1.000
_cell.angle_alpha   90.00
_cell.angle_beta   90.00
_cell.angle_gamma   90.00
#
_symmetry.space_group_name_H-M   'P 1'
#
loop_
_entity.id
_entity.type
_entity.pdbx_description
1 polymer ?
#
loop_
_entity_poly.entity_id
_entity_poly.type
_entity_poly.pdbx_seq_one_letter_code
_entity_poly.pdbx_strand_id
1 'polypeptide(L)'
;MATGTTTVSKNEDSLMINMRLMKKTGFYQLLDSRSVKVFGHNVFKCMSVVQMSVLLSVALIFVANIYYFSDDINTVMMYSMFITSDVLSILKLYYILRNSDTIWNCIQMTSIQDLSYKYHDGRILEEGRSKSTSYSILIIFMWLNLAVSWSLGPLFVTNYFLVVEQNDEIYRYRFNIMNFAFPATDRFYNDNFMIYYWIEFIPLVLWCQCTMNFDILLLSMNITLKYQLKTIANSYSAFDFTRYNDFKNNRTKNVKHHKESESMVDFKSLIYDQQRVIENMRNIYRVFRPVVLTQLALESLIIMLLSCIIMLNYFNGISLLSALNLRLFAAISTFLFHIYVICYLFDDVNEQKDSMNLALYSSDWTASNLQHQILLLHAMRMNNAENLRLRVTRHKIVNFQMFTYIMRTTYSILSVLEKMCANKT
;
A
#
# COMPACT_ATOMS: atom_id res chain seq x y z
N MET A 1 -3.33 31.24 -32.25
CA MET A 1 -2.20 31.39 -31.31
C MET A 1 -2.19 30.18 -30.40
N ALA A 2 -1.41 29.16 -30.77
CA ALA A 2 -1.29 27.92 -30.03
C ALA A 2 -0.20 28.11 -28.96
N THR A 3 -0.59 28.21 -27.69
CA THR A 3 0.34 28.14 -26.56
C THR A 3 0.73 26.68 -26.35
N GLY A 4 1.94 26.34 -26.76
CA GLY A 4 2.53 25.01 -26.59
C GLY A 4 2.64 24.63 -25.12
N THR A 5 1.97 23.54 -24.74
CA THR A 5 2.15 22.84 -23.48
C THR A 5 3.35 21.88 -23.60
N THR A 6 4.55 22.41 -23.43
CA THR A 6 5.82 21.64 -23.43
C THR A 6 6.56 21.86 -22.10
N THR A 7 6.12 21.26 -20.99
CA THR A 7 6.87 21.35 -19.71
C THR A 7 6.79 20.14 -18.75
N VAL A 8 6.21 18.98 -19.12
CA VAL A 8 6.08 17.86 -18.15
C VAL A 8 7.05 16.68 -18.39
N SER A 9 7.53 16.45 -19.62
CA SER A 9 8.39 15.28 -19.89
C SER A 9 9.81 15.38 -19.33
N LYS A 10 10.30 16.59 -18.98
CA LYS A 10 11.66 16.79 -18.45
C LYS A 10 11.83 16.48 -16.95
N ASN A 11 10.74 16.28 -16.18
CA ASN A 11 10.81 16.09 -14.73
C ASN A 11 10.53 14.67 -14.23
N GLU A 12 10.25 13.68 -15.10
CA GLU A 12 9.94 12.32 -14.63
C GLU A 12 11.11 11.65 -13.89
N ASP A 13 12.35 11.92 -14.31
CA ASP A 13 13.54 11.40 -13.65
C ASP A 13 13.88 12.14 -12.34
N SER A 14 13.19 13.25 -12.05
CA SER A 14 13.34 14.00 -10.78
C SER A 14 12.42 13.51 -9.68
N LEU A 15 11.43 12.67 -9.99
CA LEU A 15 10.47 12.16 -9.00
C LEU A 15 11.09 11.04 -8.14
N MET A 16 10.79 11.06 -6.84
CA MET A 16 11.21 10.00 -5.93
C MET A 16 10.50 8.67 -6.19
N ILE A 17 9.28 8.73 -6.71
CA ILE A 17 8.50 7.54 -7.09
C ILE A 17 8.97 7.02 -8.45
N ASN A 18 9.03 5.69 -8.59
CA ASN A 18 9.46 5.07 -9.82
C ASN A 18 8.36 5.11 -10.91
N MET A 19 8.37 6.19 -11.70
CA MET A 19 7.42 6.38 -12.79
C MET A 19 7.52 5.32 -13.89
N ARG A 20 8.72 4.75 -14.14
CA ARG A 20 8.89 3.67 -15.11
C ARG A 20 8.14 2.41 -14.66
N LEU A 21 8.17 2.12 -13.36
CA LEU A 21 7.44 1.00 -12.79
C LEU A 21 5.93 1.23 -12.89
N MET A 22 5.45 2.42 -12.53
CA MET A 22 4.02 2.79 -12.66
C MET A 22 3.53 2.72 -14.11
N LYS A 23 4.38 3.06 -15.10
CA LYS A 23 4.04 2.91 -16.52
C LYS A 23 3.92 1.45 -16.95
N LYS A 24 4.79 0.57 -16.43
CA LYS A 24 4.74 -0.88 -16.69
C LYS A 24 3.50 -1.54 -16.08
N THR A 25 3.07 -1.10 -14.91
CA THR A 25 1.85 -1.65 -14.26
C THR A 25 0.55 -1.02 -14.77
N GLY A 26 0.63 -0.08 -15.71
CA GLY A 26 -0.53 0.67 -16.23
C GLY A 26 -1.08 1.73 -15.28
N PHE A 27 -0.48 1.88 -14.10
CA PHE A 27 -0.94 2.80 -13.05
C PHE A 27 -0.71 4.27 -13.42
N TYR A 28 0.37 4.57 -14.15
CA TYR A 28 0.64 5.93 -14.63
C TYR A 28 -0.51 6.44 -15.51
N GLN A 29 -0.93 5.62 -16.48
CA GLN A 29 -1.94 5.99 -17.47
C GLN A 29 -3.34 6.11 -16.85
N LEU A 30 -3.56 5.42 -15.73
CA LEU A 30 -4.77 5.53 -14.92
C LEU A 30 -4.89 6.89 -14.23
N LEU A 31 -3.76 7.43 -13.75
CA LEU A 31 -3.71 8.73 -13.08
C LEU A 31 -3.62 9.91 -14.06
N ASP A 32 -2.97 9.71 -15.20
CA ASP A 32 -2.75 10.79 -16.18
C ASP A 32 -4.06 11.23 -16.86
N SER A 33 -4.41 12.50 -16.68
CA SER A 33 -5.57 13.14 -17.34
C SER A 33 -5.38 13.35 -18.85
N ARG A 34 -4.15 13.20 -19.34
CA ARG A 34 -3.75 13.35 -20.76
C ARG A 34 -3.63 12.02 -21.50
N SER A 35 -3.87 10.90 -20.84
CA SER A 35 -3.86 9.60 -21.50
C SER A 35 -4.98 9.49 -22.54
N VAL A 36 -4.91 8.45 -23.39
CA VAL A 36 -5.78 8.29 -24.56
C VAL A 36 -7.24 8.43 -24.16
N LYS A 37 -7.95 9.35 -24.84
CA LYS A 37 -9.38 9.59 -24.64
C LYS A 37 -10.15 8.99 -25.80
N VAL A 38 -11.15 8.17 -25.49
CA VAL A 38 -12.15 7.67 -26.45
C VAL A 38 -13.49 8.24 -26.02
N PHE A 39 -14.19 8.93 -26.93
CA PHE A 39 -15.42 9.70 -26.61
C PHE A 39 -15.25 10.68 -25.43
N GLY A 40 -14.10 11.33 -25.31
CA GLY A 40 -13.80 12.28 -24.23
C GLY A 40 -13.49 11.64 -22.87
N HIS A 41 -13.60 10.32 -22.73
CA HIS A 41 -13.30 9.58 -21.50
C HIS A 41 -11.93 8.93 -21.57
N ASN A 42 -11.17 8.97 -20.47
CA ASN A 42 -9.89 8.29 -20.34
C ASN A 42 -10.10 6.75 -20.43
N VAL A 43 -9.48 6.12 -21.43
CA VAL A 43 -9.62 4.68 -21.71
C VAL A 43 -9.22 3.83 -20.51
N PHE A 44 -8.15 4.17 -19.81
CA PHE A 44 -7.67 3.41 -18.65
C PHE A 44 -8.65 3.47 -17.49
N LYS A 45 -9.28 4.62 -17.25
CA LYS A 45 -10.35 4.74 -16.24
C LYS A 45 -11.55 3.86 -16.60
N CYS A 46 -11.95 3.84 -17.87
CA CYS A 46 -13.02 2.97 -18.36
C CYS A 46 -12.68 1.49 -18.18
N MET A 47 -11.45 1.08 -18.56
CA MET A 47 -10.97 -0.29 -18.37
C MET A 47 -10.96 -0.69 -16.89
N SER A 48 -10.57 0.20 -15.98
CA SER A 48 -10.64 -0.07 -14.55
C SER A 48 -12.07 -0.22 -14.03
N VAL A 49 -13.06 0.50 -14.59
CA VAL A 49 -14.48 0.30 -14.26
C VAL A 49 -14.98 -1.06 -14.74
N VAL A 50 -14.60 -1.48 -15.95
CA VAL A 50 -14.89 -2.83 -16.45
C VAL A 50 -14.26 -3.89 -15.55
N GLN A 51 -12.99 -3.72 -15.16
CA GLN A 51 -12.29 -4.61 -14.24
C GLN A 51 -13.01 -4.74 -12.89
N MET A 52 -13.45 -3.62 -12.29
CA MET A 52 -14.26 -3.66 -11.05
C MET A 52 -15.58 -4.41 -11.25
N SER A 53 -16.22 -4.25 -12.42
CA SER A 53 -17.49 -4.92 -12.73
C SER A 53 -17.32 -6.44 -12.87
N VAL A 54 -16.21 -6.88 -13.47
CA VAL A 54 -15.85 -8.31 -13.57
C VAL A 54 -15.60 -8.88 -12.17
N LEU A 55 -14.79 -8.22 -11.34
CA LEU A 55 -14.53 -8.67 -9.96
C LEU A 55 -15.80 -8.68 -9.10
N LEU A 56 -16.69 -7.70 -9.27
CA LEU A 56 -17.98 -7.68 -8.56
C LEU A 56 -18.86 -8.87 -8.99
N SER A 57 -18.87 -9.20 -10.29
CA SER A 57 -19.61 -10.36 -10.79
C SER A 57 -19.06 -11.66 -10.20
N VAL A 58 -17.74 -11.77 -10.09
CA VAL A 58 -17.06 -12.90 -9.44
C VAL A 58 -17.41 -13.00 -7.96
N ALA A 59 -17.45 -11.88 -7.23
CA ALA A 59 -17.90 -11.85 -5.85
C ALA A 59 -19.35 -12.35 -5.68
N LEU A 60 -20.25 -12.01 -6.61
CA LEU A 60 -21.62 -12.53 -6.62
C LEU A 60 -21.66 -14.04 -6.89
N ILE A 61 -20.81 -14.55 -7.78
CA ILE A 61 -20.66 -16.00 -8.02
C ILE A 61 -20.20 -16.69 -6.73
N PHE A 62 -19.25 -16.11 -5.98
CA PHE A 62 -18.84 -16.67 -4.69
C PHE A 62 -19.98 -16.72 -3.68
N VAL A 63 -20.84 -15.69 -3.62
CA VAL A 63 -22.03 -15.69 -2.75
C VAL A 63 -22.99 -16.82 -3.14
N ALA A 64 -23.23 -17.02 -4.44
CA ALA A 64 -24.05 -18.12 -4.93
C ALA A 64 -23.44 -19.49 -4.57
N ASN A 65 -22.12 -19.64 -4.68
CA ASN A 65 -21.43 -20.87 -4.29
C ASN A 65 -21.50 -21.14 -2.79
N ILE A 66 -21.48 -20.11 -1.93
CA ILE A 66 -21.69 -20.29 -0.48
C ILE A 66 -23.06 -20.89 -0.20
N TYR A 67 -24.09 -20.42 -0.90
CA TYR A 67 -25.44 -20.96 -0.76
C TYR A 67 -25.50 -22.43 -1.22
N TYR A 68 -24.82 -22.74 -2.32
CA TYR A 68 -24.78 -24.08 -2.88
C TYR A 68 -23.98 -25.08 -2.04
N PHE A 69 -22.93 -24.62 -1.34
CA PHE A 69 -22.07 -25.44 -0.49
C PHE A 69 -22.27 -25.18 1.00
N SER A 70 -23.49 -24.83 1.42
CA SER A 70 -23.77 -24.44 2.81
C SER A 70 -23.40 -25.49 3.86
N ASP A 71 -23.37 -26.76 3.45
CA ASP A 71 -23.13 -27.90 4.33
C ASP A 71 -21.63 -28.13 4.61
N ASP A 72 -20.74 -27.62 3.74
CA ASP A 72 -19.29 -27.70 3.93
C ASP A 72 -18.72 -26.38 4.45
N ILE A 73 -18.50 -26.33 5.76
CA ILE A 73 -17.94 -25.18 6.47
C ILE A 73 -16.58 -24.74 5.87
N ASN A 74 -15.71 -25.67 5.46
CA ASN A 74 -14.41 -25.30 4.90
C ASN A 74 -14.57 -24.55 3.57
N THR A 75 -15.48 -25.02 2.74
CA THR A 75 -15.81 -24.41 1.45
C THR A 75 -16.48 -23.05 1.64
N VAL A 76 -17.41 -22.91 2.59
CA VAL A 76 -18.03 -21.62 2.95
C VAL A 76 -16.97 -20.61 3.43
N MET A 77 -16.04 -21.04 4.30
CA MET A 77 -14.96 -20.18 4.78
C MET A 77 -14.02 -19.76 3.64
N MET A 78 -13.72 -20.66 2.71
CA MET A 78 -12.88 -20.38 1.54
C MET A 78 -13.52 -19.31 0.63
N TYR A 79 -14.81 -19.45 0.30
CA TYR A 79 -15.50 -18.43 -0.49
C TYR A 79 -15.68 -17.10 0.25
N SER A 80 -15.91 -17.13 1.56
CA SER A 80 -15.96 -15.92 2.39
C SER A 80 -14.64 -15.15 2.35
N MET A 81 -13.52 -15.87 2.35
CA MET A 81 -12.19 -15.29 2.17
C MET A 81 -12.02 -14.70 0.77
N PHE A 82 -12.45 -15.38 -0.30
CA PHE A 82 -12.36 -14.84 -1.66
C PHE A 82 -13.19 -13.56 -1.83
N ILE A 83 -14.43 -13.54 -1.33
CA ILE A 83 -15.28 -12.34 -1.33
C ILE A 83 -14.59 -11.19 -0.61
N THR A 84 -14.04 -11.45 0.58
CA THR A 84 -13.33 -10.45 1.37
C THR A 84 -12.14 -9.86 0.61
N SER A 85 -11.39 -10.72 -0.09
CA SER A 85 -10.24 -10.33 -0.92
C SER A 85 -10.66 -9.49 -2.13
N ASP A 86 -11.74 -9.88 -2.83
CA ASP A 86 -12.25 -9.15 -4.00
C ASP A 86 -12.82 -7.79 -3.63
N VAL A 87 -13.58 -7.71 -2.54
CA VAL A 87 -14.12 -6.45 -2.02
C VAL A 87 -12.98 -5.49 -1.68
N LEU A 88 -11.90 -5.98 -1.06
CA LEU A 88 -10.72 -5.17 -0.77
C LEU A 88 -10.06 -4.64 -2.06
N SER A 89 -9.91 -5.48 -3.08
CA SER A 89 -9.32 -5.10 -4.38
C SER A 89 -10.17 -4.06 -5.12
N ILE A 90 -11.49 -4.23 -5.12
CA ILE A 90 -12.43 -3.27 -5.71
C ILE A 90 -12.36 -1.93 -4.96
N LEU A 91 -12.32 -1.97 -3.62
CA LEU A 91 -12.20 -0.77 -2.79
C LEU A 91 -10.92 0.01 -3.11
N LYS A 92 -9.78 -0.68 -3.19
CA LYS A 92 -8.47 -0.09 -3.56
C LYS A 92 -8.57 0.65 -4.90
N LEU A 93 -9.08 -0.02 -5.93
CA LEU A 93 -9.18 0.55 -7.27
C LEU A 93 -10.19 1.72 -7.33
N TYR A 94 -11.33 1.60 -6.64
CA TYR A 94 -12.32 2.67 -6.54
C TYR A 94 -11.73 3.94 -5.93
N TYR A 95 -10.95 3.82 -4.84
CA TYR A 95 -10.33 4.98 -4.20
C TYR A 95 -9.25 5.63 -5.06
N ILE A 96 -8.48 4.85 -5.83
CA ILE A 96 -7.54 5.36 -6.83
C ILE A 96 -8.29 6.18 -7.88
N LEU A 97 -9.36 5.63 -8.45
CA LEU A 97 -10.12 6.28 -9.52
C LEU A 97 -10.78 7.57 -9.04
N ARG A 98 -11.40 7.53 -7.85
CA ARG A 98 -12.09 8.68 -7.28
C ARG A 98 -11.15 9.83 -6.92
N ASN A 99 -9.93 9.52 -6.50
CA ASN A 99 -8.95 10.51 -6.03
C ASN A 99 -7.78 10.67 -6.99
N SER A 100 -7.92 10.30 -8.27
CA SER A 100 -6.81 10.25 -9.23
C SER A 100 -6.04 11.56 -9.32
N ASP A 101 -6.76 12.68 -9.32
CA ASP A 101 -6.17 14.01 -9.52
C ASP A 101 -5.42 14.47 -8.26
N THR A 102 -6.00 14.19 -7.08
CA THR A 102 -5.34 14.43 -5.79
C THR A 102 -4.07 13.59 -5.68
N ILE A 103 -4.15 12.29 -6.02
CA ILE A 103 -2.99 11.38 -6.01
C ILE A 103 -1.92 11.90 -6.95
N TRP A 104 -2.29 12.28 -8.18
CA TRP A 104 -1.35 12.79 -9.17
C TRP A 104 -0.64 14.05 -8.69
N ASN A 105 -1.38 15.02 -8.13
CA ASN A 105 -0.80 16.23 -7.56
C ASN A 105 0.16 15.91 -6.39
N CYS A 106 -0.22 14.99 -5.52
CA CYS A 106 0.63 14.54 -4.42
C CYS A 106 1.92 13.89 -4.91
N ILE A 107 1.87 13.09 -5.98
CA ILE A 107 3.05 12.50 -6.63
C ILE A 107 3.92 13.59 -7.23
N GLN A 108 3.34 14.60 -7.89
CA GLN A 108 4.12 15.69 -8.46
C GLN A 108 4.92 16.45 -7.40
N MET A 109 4.36 16.65 -6.20
CA MET A 109 5.04 17.28 -5.05
C MET A 109 6.18 16.43 -4.45
N THR A 110 6.46 15.26 -5.00
CA THR A 110 7.57 14.38 -4.58
C THR A 110 8.84 14.56 -5.38
N SER A 111 8.94 15.59 -6.23
CA SER A 111 10.17 15.84 -6.96
C SER A 111 11.32 16.14 -5.99
N ILE A 112 12.49 15.60 -6.29
CA ILE A 112 13.75 15.91 -5.62
C ILE A 112 14.07 17.42 -5.77
N GLN A 113 13.56 18.06 -6.82
CA GLN A 113 13.78 19.47 -7.13
C GLN A 113 12.71 20.41 -6.52
N ASP A 114 11.69 19.86 -5.85
CA ASP A 114 10.59 20.66 -5.31
C ASP A 114 10.93 21.37 -4.00
N LEU A 115 11.97 20.95 -3.28
CA LEU A 115 12.36 21.60 -2.03
C LEU A 115 13.04 22.94 -2.32
N SER A 116 12.62 23.98 -1.60
CA SER A 116 13.04 25.36 -1.80
C SER A 116 14.43 25.65 -1.24
N TYR A 117 14.85 24.96 -0.18
CA TYR A 117 16.16 25.14 0.43
C TYR A 117 17.27 24.50 -0.41
N LYS A 118 18.28 25.31 -0.77
CA LYS A 118 19.31 24.93 -1.76
C LYS A 118 20.35 23.94 -1.25
N TYR A 119 20.54 23.84 0.07
CA TYR A 119 21.62 23.06 0.68
C TYR A 119 21.13 21.72 1.27
N HIS A 120 19.98 21.23 0.82
CA HIS A 120 19.56 19.88 1.15
C HIS A 120 20.58 18.84 0.65
N ASP A 121 20.82 17.81 1.48
CA ASP A 121 21.63 16.68 1.05
C ASP A 121 20.83 15.82 0.05
N GLY A 122 21.11 16.03 -1.24
CA GLY A 122 20.50 15.28 -2.33
C GLY A 122 20.73 13.77 -2.24
N ARG A 123 21.82 13.31 -1.58
CA ARG A 123 22.14 11.88 -1.44
C ARG A 123 21.07 11.14 -0.63
N ILE A 124 20.46 11.80 0.36
CA ILE A 124 19.38 11.23 1.16
C ILE A 124 18.15 10.97 0.28
N LEU A 125 17.83 11.89 -0.62
CA LEU A 125 16.68 11.74 -1.54
C LEU A 125 16.95 10.68 -2.60
N GLU A 126 18.18 10.57 -3.10
CA GLU A 126 18.60 9.49 -4.01
C GLU A 126 18.52 8.11 -3.33
N GLU A 127 18.98 8.00 -2.08
CA GLU A 127 18.82 6.79 -1.27
C GLU A 127 17.33 6.44 -1.11
N GLY A 128 16.49 7.44 -0.81
CA GLY A 128 15.05 7.29 -0.70
C GLY A 128 14.41 6.76 -1.98
N ARG A 129 14.80 7.28 -3.15
CA ARG A 129 14.34 6.82 -4.46
C ARG A 129 14.75 5.36 -4.73
N SER A 130 15.98 5.00 -4.39
CA SER A 130 16.48 3.63 -4.50
C SER A 130 15.67 2.66 -3.63
N LYS A 131 15.44 3.02 -2.36
CA LYS A 131 14.62 2.23 -1.44
C LYS A 131 13.16 2.15 -1.90
N SER A 132 12.56 3.25 -2.34
CA SER A 132 11.19 3.27 -2.88
C SER A 132 11.06 2.29 -4.05
N THR A 133 12.07 2.24 -4.93
CA THR A 133 12.10 1.29 -6.05
C THR A 133 12.24 -0.15 -5.56
N SER A 134 13.17 -0.41 -4.64
CA SER A 134 13.40 -1.75 -4.09
C SER A 134 12.16 -2.32 -3.40
N TYR A 135 11.50 -1.54 -2.55
CA TYR A 135 10.25 -1.94 -1.87
C TYR A 135 9.10 -2.14 -2.86
N SER A 136 9.01 -1.31 -3.91
CA SER A 136 8.01 -1.50 -4.96
C SER A 136 8.24 -2.79 -5.75
N ILE A 137 9.49 -3.16 -6.02
CA ILE A 137 9.81 -4.44 -6.68
C ILE A 137 9.48 -5.61 -5.73
N LEU A 138 9.81 -5.48 -4.44
CA LEU A 138 9.52 -6.49 -3.43
C LEU A 138 8.02 -6.79 -3.33
N ILE A 139 7.17 -5.76 -3.30
CA ILE A 139 5.72 -5.95 -3.21
C ILE A 139 5.13 -6.56 -4.50
N ILE A 140 5.64 -6.17 -5.67
CA ILE A 140 5.27 -6.79 -6.95
C ILE A 140 5.62 -8.28 -6.94
N PHE A 141 6.86 -8.60 -6.56
CA PHE A 141 7.34 -9.97 -6.49
C PHE A 141 6.49 -10.81 -5.53
N MET A 142 6.16 -10.26 -4.36
CA MET A 142 5.29 -10.91 -3.37
C MET A 142 3.92 -11.27 -3.96
N TRP A 143 3.20 -10.29 -4.54
CA TRP A 143 1.87 -10.53 -5.11
C TRP A 143 1.90 -11.47 -6.33
N LEU A 144 2.91 -11.33 -7.20
CA LEU A 144 3.09 -12.21 -8.34
C LEU A 144 3.36 -13.65 -7.91
N ASN A 145 4.20 -13.89 -6.89
CA ASN A 145 4.43 -15.23 -6.38
C ASN A 145 3.16 -15.86 -5.81
N LEU A 146 2.33 -15.08 -5.12
CA LEU A 146 1.05 -15.57 -4.64
C LEU A 146 0.16 -15.96 -5.82
N ALA A 147 0.00 -15.09 -6.82
CA ALA A 147 -0.82 -15.38 -7.99
C ALA A 147 -0.30 -16.61 -8.78
N VAL A 148 1.02 -16.69 -8.99
CA VAL A 148 1.66 -17.82 -9.68
C VAL A 148 1.44 -19.12 -8.90
N SER A 149 1.73 -19.14 -7.59
CA SER A 149 1.52 -20.34 -6.76
C SER A 149 0.05 -20.79 -6.74
N TRP A 150 -0.89 -19.85 -6.71
CA TRP A 150 -2.32 -20.13 -6.75
C TRP A 150 -2.77 -20.69 -8.10
N SER A 151 -2.26 -20.12 -9.21
CA SER A 151 -2.58 -20.56 -10.57
C SER A 151 -1.96 -21.90 -10.96
N LEU A 152 -0.75 -22.20 -10.46
CA LEU A 152 -0.04 -23.43 -10.80
C LEU A 152 -0.58 -24.65 -10.05
N GLY A 153 -1.10 -24.47 -8.82
CA GLY A 153 -1.59 -25.57 -7.99
C GLY A 153 -2.50 -26.57 -8.72
N PRO A 154 -3.59 -26.12 -9.36
CA PRO A 154 -4.51 -26.98 -10.11
C PRO A 154 -3.89 -27.81 -11.25
N LEU A 155 -2.79 -27.33 -11.83
CA LEU A 155 -2.13 -28.01 -12.95
C LEU A 155 -1.36 -29.25 -12.49
N PHE A 156 -0.80 -29.21 -11.27
CA PHE A 156 -0.04 -30.31 -10.69
C PHE A 156 -0.89 -31.27 -9.85
N VAL A 157 -2.04 -30.83 -9.35
CA VAL A 157 -2.93 -31.64 -8.52
C VAL A 157 -3.99 -32.28 -9.41
N THR A 158 -3.74 -33.52 -9.85
CA THR A 158 -4.66 -34.25 -10.74
C THR A 158 -5.67 -35.12 -9.98
N ASN A 159 -5.39 -35.47 -8.73
CA ASN A 159 -6.13 -36.50 -7.97
C ASN A 159 -7.03 -35.92 -6.87
N TYR A 160 -7.19 -34.59 -6.82
CA TYR A 160 -8.10 -33.94 -5.87
C TYR A 160 -9.31 -33.41 -6.63
N PHE A 161 -10.49 -33.81 -6.17
CA PHE A 161 -11.77 -33.45 -6.78
C PHE A 161 -12.62 -32.69 -5.77
N LEU A 162 -13.25 -31.61 -6.23
CA LEU A 162 -14.38 -31.01 -5.53
C LEU A 162 -15.57 -31.92 -5.71
N VAL A 163 -16.05 -32.48 -4.60
CA VAL A 163 -17.21 -33.38 -4.58
C VAL A 163 -18.45 -32.55 -4.29
N VAL A 164 -19.46 -32.72 -5.13
CA VAL A 164 -20.71 -31.99 -5.06
C VAL A 164 -21.85 -32.99 -5.06
N GLU A 165 -22.69 -32.96 -4.04
CA GLU A 165 -23.87 -33.82 -3.95
C GLU A 165 -25.10 -33.01 -4.36
N GLN A 166 -25.78 -33.45 -5.42
CA GLN A 166 -26.99 -32.79 -5.91
C GLN A 166 -28.00 -33.85 -6.37
N ASN A 167 -29.21 -33.80 -5.81
CA ASN A 167 -30.30 -34.75 -6.12
C ASN A 167 -29.89 -36.23 -6.03
N ASP A 168 -29.21 -36.62 -4.94
CA ASP A 168 -28.67 -37.97 -4.70
C ASP A 168 -27.59 -38.44 -5.70
N GLU A 169 -27.10 -37.57 -6.58
CA GLU A 169 -25.96 -37.82 -7.46
C GLU A 169 -24.69 -37.11 -6.98
N ILE A 170 -23.55 -37.80 -7.07
CA ILE A 170 -22.25 -37.28 -6.64
C ILE A 170 -21.44 -36.86 -7.87
N TYR A 171 -21.29 -35.57 -8.06
CA TYR A 171 -20.46 -34.97 -9.11
C TYR A 171 -19.03 -34.72 -8.62
N ARG A 172 -18.03 -35.02 -9.46
CA ARG A 172 -16.60 -34.88 -9.12
C ARG A 172 -15.88 -33.95 -10.08
N TYR A 173 -15.78 -32.67 -9.69
CA TYR A 173 -15.10 -31.66 -10.49
C TYR A 173 -13.62 -31.63 -10.16
N ARG A 174 -12.76 -31.59 -11.17
CA ARG A 174 -11.32 -31.42 -10.96
C ARG A 174 -11.03 -30.07 -10.28
N PHE A 175 -10.17 -30.10 -9.27
CA PHE A 175 -9.72 -28.92 -8.54
C PHE A 175 -9.11 -27.86 -9.45
N ASN A 176 -9.56 -26.61 -9.29
CA ASN A 176 -9.24 -25.45 -10.10
C ASN A 176 -8.73 -24.27 -9.24
N ILE A 177 -8.52 -23.11 -9.85
CA ILE A 177 -7.90 -21.93 -9.23
C ILE A 177 -8.78 -21.39 -8.09
N MET A 178 -10.04 -21.12 -8.39
CA MET A 178 -11.09 -20.60 -7.52
C MET A 178 -12.20 -21.64 -7.24
N ASN A 179 -12.23 -22.74 -8.01
CA ASN A 179 -13.19 -23.84 -7.88
C ASN A 179 -14.65 -23.41 -8.08
N PHE A 180 -14.97 -22.60 -9.09
CA PHE A 180 -16.36 -22.20 -9.30
C PHE A 180 -17.27 -23.41 -9.56
N ALA A 181 -18.48 -23.39 -8.99
CA ALA A 181 -19.54 -24.31 -9.40
C ALA A 181 -20.08 -23.88 -10.76
N PHE A 182 -19.67 -24.58 -11.81
CA PHE A 182 -20.23 -24.37 -13.14
C PHE A 182 -21.47 -25.24 -13.35
N PRO A 183 -22.51 -24.75 -14.04
CA PRO A 183 -23.69 -25.54 -14.39
C PRO A 183 -23.38 -26.50 -15.55
N ALA A 184 -22.42 -27.40 -15.35
CA ALA A 184 -21.98 -28.40 -16.31
C ALA A 184 -21.82 -29.75 -15.60
N THR A 185 -22.01 -30.84 -16.33
CA THR A 185 -21.73 -32.18 -15.79
C THR A 185 -20.24 -32.33 -15.51
N ASP A 186 -19.89 -33.16 -14.52
CA ASP A 186 -18.51 -33.43 -14.14
C ASP A 186 -17.68 -33.96 -15.33
N ARG A 187 -18.25 -34.85 -16.15
CA ARG A 187 -17.63 -35.37 -17.37
C ARG A 187 -17.31 -34.25 -18.36
N PHE A 188 -18.27 -33.39 -18.67
CA PHE A 188 -18.06 -32.29 -19.62
C PHE A 188 -17.04 -31.27 -19.09
N TYR A 189 -17.10 -30.96 -17.79
CA TYR A 189 -16.15 -30.07 -17.14
C TYR A 189 -14.72 -30.63 -17.19
N ASN A 190 -14.54 -31.90 -16.83
CA ASN A 190 -13.23 -32.54 -16.77
C ASN A 190 -12.63 -32.73 -18.19
N ASP A 191 -13.46 -33.08 -19.20
CA ASP A 191 -13.03 -33.18 -20.60
C ASP A 191 -12.58 -31.83 -21.17
N ASN A 192 -13.18 -30.73 -20.70
CA ASN A 192 -12.89 -29.35 -21.14
C ASN A 192 -12.16 -28.51 -20.08
N PHE A 193 -11.43 -29.16 -19.15
CA PHE A 193 -10.85 -28.52 -17.97
C PHE A 193 -10.05 -27.24 -18.28
N MET A 194 -9.27 -27.23 -19.37
CA MET A 194 -8.44 -26.08 -19.73
C MET A 194 -9.28 -24.82 -20.02
N ILE A 195 -10.50 -24.95 -20.55
CA ILE A 195 -11.38 -23.81 -20.82
C ILE A 195 -11.81 -23.18 -19.49
N TYR A 196 -12.25 -23.99 -18.54
CA TYR A 196 -12.66 -23.52 -17.21
C TYR A 196 -11.50 -22.97 -16.40
N TYR A 197 -10.31 -23.56 -16.53
CA TYR A 197 -9.06 -23.02 -15.96
C TYR A 197 -8.80 -21.59 -16.45
N TRP A 198 -8.88 -21.34 -17.76
CA TRP A 198 -8.68 -20.00 -18.33
C TRP A 198 -9.74 -18.99 -17.87
N ILE A 199 -11.00 -19.42 -17.73
CA ILE A 199 -12.08 -18.59 -17.20
C ILE A 199 -11.76 -18.12 -15.77
N GLU A 200 -11.27 -19.01 -14.90
CA GLU A 200 -10.89 -18.67 -13.52
C GLU A 200 -9.58 -17.88 -13.43
N PHE A 201 -8.67 -18.08 -14.38
CA PHE A 201 -7.38 -17.40 -14.41
C PHE A 201 -7.51 -15.89 -14.67
N ILE A 202 -8.45 -15.48 -15.52
CA ILE A 202 -8.66 -14.07 -15.87
C ILE A 202 -9.00 -13.22 -14.61
N PRO A 203 -10.02 -13.56 -13.79
CA PRO A 203 -10.28 -12.89 -12.52
C PRO A 203 -9.08 -12.82 -11.59
N LEU A 204 -8.28 -13.89 -11.49
CA LEU A 204 -7.09 -13.91 -10.63
C LEU A 204 -6.06 -12.84 -11.06
N VAL A 205 -5.81 -12.71 -12.36
CA VAL A 205 -4.89 -11.70 -12.90
C VAL A 205 -5.44 -10.29 -12.66
N LEU A 206 -6.74 -10.08 -12.89
CA LEU A 206 -7.40 -8.80 -12.65
C LEU A 206 -7.36 -8.42 -11.16
N TRP A 207 -7.59 -9.38 -10.27
CA TRP A 207 -7.48 -9.19 -8.83
C TRP A 207 -6.06 -8.79 -8.43
N CYS A 208 -5.05 -9.52 -8.92
CA CYS A 208 -3.64 -9.26 -8.62
C CYS A 208 -3.22 -7.85 -9.05
N GLN A 209 -3.62 -7.42 -10.25
CA GLN A 209 -3.33 -6.07 -10.76
C GLN A 209 -3.96 -4.96 -9.90
N CYS A 210 -5.22 -5.12 -9.50
CA CYS A 210 -5.92 -4.14 -8.63
C CYS A 210 -5.17 -3.95 -7.31
N THR A 211 -4.88 -5.04 -6.63
CA THR A 211 -4.21 -5.06 -5.31
C THR A 211 -2.82 -4.44 -5.40
N MET A 212 -2.02 -4.93 -6.35
CA MET A 212 -0.63 -4.53 -6.52
C MET A 212 -0.48 -3.02 -6.81
N ASN A 213 -1.36 -2.44 -7.64
CA ASN A 213 -1.26 -1.03 -8.01
C ASN A 213 -1.42 -0.07 -6.81
N PHE A 214 -2.39 -0.33 -5.94
CA PHE A 214 -2.57 0.48 -4.74
C PHE A 214 -1.41 0.31 -3.75
N ASP A 215 -0.95 -0.92 -3.54
CA ASP A 215 0.10 -1.19 -2.56
C ASP A 215 1.44 -0.57 -3.01
N ILE A 216 1.77 -0.60 -4.32
CA ILE A 216 2.94 0.12 -4.85
C ILE A 216 2.86 1.62 -4.55
N LEU A 217 1.69 2.24 -4.80
CA LEU A 217 1.49 3.66 -4.51
C LEU A 217 1.67 3.94 -3.01
N LEU A 218 1.02 3.15 -2.16
CA LEU A 218 1.06 3.29 -0.71
C LEU A 218 2.50 3.22 -0.19
N LEU A 219 3.25 2.18 -0.57
CA LEU A 219 4.62 1.97 -0.13
C LEU A 219 5.54 3.09 -0.64
N SER A 220 5.43 3.42 -1.93
CA SER A 220 6.27 4.47 -2.54
C SER A 220 6.06 5.83 -1.90
N MET A 221 4.80 6.21 -1.65
CA MET A 221 4.48 7.49 -1.01
C MET A 221 4.97 7.56 0.43
N ASN A 222 4.80 6.49 1.23
CA ASN A 222 5.30 6.49 2.62
C ASN A 222 6.83 6.61 2.69
N ILE A 223 7.56 5.86 1.86
CA ILE A 223 9.02 5.95 1.78
C ILE A 223 9.44 7.36 1.36
N THR A 224 8.76 7.92 0.37
CA THR A 224 9.04 9.27 -0.12
C THR A 224 8.85 10.32 0.98
N LEU A 225 7.71 10.29 1.69
CA LEU A 225 7.43 11.21 2.79
C LEU A 225 8.45 11.09 3.92
N LYS A 226 8.82 9.86 4.30
CA LYS A 226 9.91 9.63 5.26
C LYS A 226 11.18 10.34 4.83
N TYR A 227 11.63 10.09 3.61
CA TYR A 227 12.93 10.58 3.16
C TYR A 227 12.93 12.09 2.95
N GLN A 228 11.82 12.69 2.51
CA GLN A 228 11.66 14.15 2.50
C GLN A 228 11.75 14.74 3.91
N LEU A 229 11.06 14.16 4.90
CA LEU A 229 11.15 14.58 6.29
C LEU A 229 12.57 14.39 6.85
N LYS A 230 13.24 13.29 6.51
CA LYS A 230 14.63 13.02 6.91
C LYS A 230 15.60 14.04 6.34
N THR A 231 15.47 14.40 5.07
CA THR A 231 16.29 15.43 4.42
C THR A 231 16.12 16.78 5.10
N ILE A 232 14.89 17.16 5.43
CA ILE A 232 14.59 18.41 6.15
C ILE A 232 15.18 18.37 7.57
N ALA A 233 14.99 17.28 8.30
CA ALA A 233 15.55 17.10 9.65
C ALA A 233 17.09 17.18 9.65
N ASN A 234 17.75 16.54 8.67
CA ASN A 234 19.20 16.64 8.51
C ASN A 234 19.64 18.09 8.24
N SER A 235 18.86 18.82 7.44
CA SER A 235 19.17 20.20 7.10
C SER A 235 18.97 21.16 8.27
N TYR A 236 17.98 20.92 9.14
CA TYR A 236 17.85 21.63 10.42
C TYR A 236 19.04 21.36 11.34
N SER A 237 19.44 20.09 11.47
CA SER A 237 20.55 19.70 12.36
C SER A 237 21.89 20.28 11.90
N ALA A 238 22.11 20.36 10.58
CA ALA A 238 23.30 20.94 9.97
C ALA A 238 23.24 22.47 9.81
N PHE A 239 22.15 23.12 10.24
CA PHE A 239 21.98 24.55 10.07
C PHE A 239 22.89 25.32 11.04
N ASP A 240 23.94 25.94 10.48
CA ASP A 240 24.94 26.69 11.23
C ASP A 240 24.74 28.20 11.08
N PHE A 241 24.38 28.85 12.19
CA PHE A 241 24.15 30.30 12.25
C PHE A 241 25.46 31.11 12.32
N THR A 242 26.55 30.54 12.85
CA THR A 242 27.82 31.24 13.03
C THR A 242 28.54 31.49 11.72
N ARG A 243 28.50 30.52 10.79
CA ARG A 243 29.11 30.62 9.45
C ARG A 243 28.60 31.81 8.63
N TYR A 244 27.34 32.20 8.81
CA TYR A 244 26.73 33.34 8.13
C TYR A 244 27.05 34.69 8.80
N ASN A 245 27.24 34.71 10.12
CA ASN A 245 27.59 35.94 10.85
C ASN A 245 29.05 36.37 10.59
N ASP A 246 29.98 35.42 10.46
CA ASP A 246 31.39 35.70 10.13
C ASP A 246 31.58 36.26 8.72
N PHE A 247 30.81 35.77 7.74
CA PHE A 247 30.84 36.31 6.38
C PHE A 247 30.37 37.77 6.29
N LYS A 248 29.42 38.16 7.15
CA LYS A 248 28.86 39.52 7.19
C LYS A 248 29.79 40.52 7.88
N ASN A 249 30.49 40.08 8.94
CA ASN A 249 31.50 40.91 9.63
C ASN A 249 32.69 41.28 8.73
N ASN A 250 33.05 40.43 7.77
CA ASN A 250 34.15 40.70 6.84
C ASN A 250 33.77 41.54 5.60
N ARG A 251 32.48 41.69 5.24
CA ARG A 251 32.09 42.37 3.98
C ARG A 251 31.34 43.69 4.12
N THR A 252 30.74 44.04 5.25
CA THR A 252 29.90 45.25 5.32
C THR A 252 29.97 45.97 6.66
N LYS A 253 30.90 46.91 6.78
CA LYS A 253 30.84 47.97 7.81
C LYS A 253 29.84 49.08 7.49
N ASN A 254 29.29 49.16 6.28
CA ASN A 254 28.37 50.23 5.90
C ASN A 254 27.12 49.70 5.20
N VAL A 255 25.97 50.19 5.68
CA VAL A 255 24.58 50.16 5.16
C VAL A 255 23.62 49.44 6.13
N LYS A 256 23.09 50.24 7.07
CA LYS A 256 21.86 49.96 7.82
C LYS A 256 20.67 50.08 6.86
N HIS A 257 20.36 49.00 6.15
CA HIS A 257 18.99 48.73 5.74
C HIS A 257 18.60 47.35 6.28
N HIS A 258 17.37 47.26 6.76
CA HIS A 258 16.72 46.11 7.38
C HIS A 258 16.49 44.97 6.37
N LYS A 259 17.54 44.57 5.65
CA LYS A 259 17.52 43.43 4.74
C LYS A 259 17.63 42.17 5.61
N GLU A 260 16.59 41.35 5.56
CA GLU A 260 16.55 40.04 6.18
C GLU A 260 17.86 39.30 5.89
N SER A 261 18.51 38.72 6.92
CA SER A 261 19.75 37.99 6.71
C SER A 261 19.49 36.79 5.80
N GLU A 262 20.45 36.46 4.94
CA GLU A 262 20.37 35.30 4.05
C GLU A 262 20.05 34.01 4.84
N SER A 263 20.63 33.87 6.04
CA SER A 263 20.30 32.81 7.00
C SER A 263 18.82 32.75 7.42
N MET A 264 18.15 33.89 7.57
CA MET A 264 16.74 33.92 7.95
C MET A 264 15.85 33.53 6.77
N VAL A 265 16.22 33.94 5.55
CA VAL A 265 15.53 33.51 4.31
C VAL A 265 15.68 31.99 4.12
N ASP A 266 16.88 31.47 4.36
CA ASP A 266 17.20 30.05 4.28
C ASP A 266 16.44 29.23 5.33
N PHE A 267 16.39 29.70 6.59
CA PHE A 267 15.64 29.03 7.65
C PHE A 267 14.13 29.07 7.41
N LYS A 268 13.60 30.18 6.89
CA LYS A 268 12.20 30.26 6.44
C LYS A 268 11.90 29.27 5.30
N SER A 269 12.84 29.07 4.39
CA SER A 269 12.71 28.10 3.30
C SER A 269 12.63 26.66 3.84
N LEU A 270 13.44 26.31 4.85
CA LEU A 270 13.33 25.01 5.54
C LEU A 270 11.97 24.79 6.21
N ILE A 271 11.44 25.81 6.89
CA ILE A 271 10.11 25.75 7.51
C ILE A 271 9.02 25.59 6.43
N TYR A 272 9.15 26.33 5.33
CA TYR A 272 8.23 26.24 4.21
C TYR A 272 8.23 24.83 3.58
N ASP A 273 9.42 24.24 3.40
CA ASP A 273 9.56 22.87 2.90
C ASP A 273 8.92 21.85 3.85
N GLN A 274 9.11 22.00 5.16
CA GLN A 274 8.43 21.18 6.17
C GLN A 274 6.91 21.29 6.07
N GLN A 275 6.37 22.51 5.99
CA GLN A 275 4.93 22.75 5.86
C GLN A 275 4.36 22.09 4.59
N ARG A 276 5.07 22.23 3.47
CA ARG A 276 4.68 21.65 2.19
C ARG A 276 4.65 20.12 2.23
N VAL A 277 5.67 19.48 2.84
CA VAL A 277 5.70 18.02 2.99
C VAL A 277 4.59 17.54 3.93
N ILE A 278 4.33 18.24 5.03
CA ILE A 278 3.23 17.93 5.95
C ILE A 278 1.86 18.08 5.26
N GLU A 279 1.68 19.11 4.44
CA GLU A 279 0.46 19.29 3.66
C GLU A 279 0.26 18.16 2.64
N ASN A 280 1.33 17.76 1.94
CA ASN A 280 1.29 16.61 1.02
C ASN A 280 0.93 15.32 1.76
N MET A 281 1.57 15.06 2.90
CA MET A 281 1.26 13.94 3.79
C MET A 281 -0.21 13.95 4.23
N ARG A 282 -0.76 15.12 4.58
CA ARG A 282 -2.17 15.26 4.97
C ARG A 282 -3.11 14.92 3.81
N ASN A 283 -2.81 15.42 2.60
CA ASN A 283 -3.62 15.17 1.42
C ASN A 283 -3.62 13.69 1.02
N ILE A 284 -2.46 13.04 1.02
CA ILE A 284 -2.38 11.62 0.66
C ILE A 284 -2.95 10.72 1.77
N TYR A 285 -2.79 11.08 3.05
CA TYR A 285 -3.38 10.31 4.16
C TYR A 285 -4.91 10.36 4.17
N ARG A 286 -5.53 11.44 3.67
CA ARG A 286 -7.00 11.48 3.48
C ARG A 286 -7.47 10.41 2.49
N VAL A 287 -6.67 10.13 1.45
CA VAL A 287 -6.96 9.09 0.46
C VAL A 287 -6.64 7.71 1.02
N PHE A 288 -5.48 7.54 1.65
CA PHE A 288 -5.01 6.23 2.13
C PHE A 288 -5.76 5.73 3.36
N ARG A 289 -6.15 6.61 4.28
CA ARG A 289 -6.73 6.21 5.57
C ARG A 289 -7.89 5.22 5.44
N PRO A 290 -8.98 5.49 4.70
CA PRO A 290 -10.09 4.54 4.62
C PRO A 290 -9.66 3.18 4.03
N VAL A 291 -8.77 3.19 3.05
CA VAL A 291 -8.30 1.96 2.39
C VAL A 291 -7.39 1.15 3.31
N VAL A 292 -6.36 1.77 3.90
CA VAL A 292 -5.41 1.09 4.79
C VAL A 292 -6.10 0.52 6.03
N LEU A 293 -7.06 1.25 6.61
CA LEU A 293 -7.79 0.74 7.77
C LEU A 293 -8.65 -0.48 7.43
N THR A 294 -9.37 -0.40 6.30
CA THR A 294 -10.17 -1.53 5.82
C THR A 294 -9.28 -2.70 5.44
N GLN A 295 -8.14 -2.44 4.80
CA GLN A 295 -7.14 -3.42 4.44
C GLN A 295 -6.59 -4.18 5.64
N LEU A 296 -6.15 -3.48 6.69
CA LEU A 296 -5.65 -4.13 7.90
C LEU A 296 -6.71 -5.02 8.55
N ALA A 297 -7.98 -4.58 8.55
CA ALA A 297 -9.08 -5.37 9.11
C ALA A 297 -9.41 -6.61 8.26
N LEU A 298 -9.58 -6.43 6.95
CA LEU A 298 -9.95 -7.50 6.03
C LEU A 298 -8.81 -8.52 5.82
N GLU A 299 -7.55 -8.08 5.74
CA GLU A 299 -6.40 -8.99 5.67
C GLU A 299 -6.23 -9.79 6.97
N SER A 300 -6.49 -9.17 8.13
CA SER A 300 -6.53 -9.91 9.40
C SER A 300 -7.63 -10.97 9.40
N LEU A 301 -8.82 -10.65 8.89
CA LEU A 301 -9.91 -11.61 8.72
C LEU A 301 -9.54 -12.75 7.78
N ILE A 302 -8.93 -12.45 6.63
CA ILE A 302 -8.43 -13.44 5.67
C ILE A 302 -7.42 -14.39 6.35
N ILE A 303 -6.44 -13.86 7.09
CA ILE A 303 -5.45 -14.69 7.79
C ILE A 303 -6.13 -15.61 8.81
N MET A 304 -7.11 -15.11 9.56
CA MET A 304 -7.87 -15.92 10.52
C MET A 304 -8.64 -17.04 9.79
N LEU A 305 -9.41 -16.71 8.76
CA LEU A 305 -10.18 -17.69 7.96
C LEU A 305 -9.26 -18.76 7.36
N LEU A 306 -8.16 -18.37 6.72
CA LEU A 306 -7.18 -19.28 6.14
C LEU A 306 -6.59 -20.23 7.19
N SER A 307 -6.24 -19.71 8.35
CA SER A 307 -5.64 -20.50 9.42
C SER A 307 -6.65 -21.50 10.01
N CYS A 308 -7.91 -21.11 10.12
CA CYS A 308 -8.99 -22.01 10.53
C CYS A 308 -9.23 -23.14 9.49
N ILE A 309 -9.20 -22.83 8.18
CA ILE A 309 -9.34 -23.84 7.12
C ILE A 309 -8.21 -24.86 7.20
N ILE A 310 -6.96 -24.43 7.38
CA ILE A 310 -5.80 -25.34 7.52
C ILE A 310 -5.99 -26.27 8.73
N MET A 311 -6.43 -25.72 9.87
CA MET A 311 -6.68 -26.51 11.08
C MET A 311 -7.78 -27.55 10.85
N LEU A 312 -8.91 -27.16 10.27
CA LEU A 312 -10.01 -28.09 9.98
C LEU A 312 -9.59 -29.16 8.98
N ASN A 313 -8.85 -28.81 7.93
CA ASN A 313 -8.28 -29.78 6.98
C ASN A 313 -7.39 -30.81 7.68
N TYR A 314 -6.55 -30.37 8.63
CA TYR A 314 -5.68 -31.26 9.40
C TYR A 314 -6.48 -32.25 10.24
N PHE A 315 -7.48 -31.80 11.00
CA PHE A 315 -8.35 -32.67 11.80
C PHE A 315 -9.23 -33.60 10.94
N ASN A 316 -9.59 -33.18 9.72
CA ASN A 316 -10.30 -34.01 8.74
C ASN A 316 -9.37 -35.01 8.01
N GLY A 317 -8.11 -35.15 8.42
CA GLY A 317 -7.16 -36.13 7.88
C GLY A 317 -6.46 -35.71 6.59
N ILE A 318 -6.65 -34.47 6.13
CA ILE A 318 -5.92 -33.93 4.97
C ILE A 318 -4.51 -33.55 5.42
N SER A 319 -3.50 -34.12 4.75
CA SER A 319 -2.10 -33.82 5.04
C SER A 319 -1.79 -32.32 4.98
N LEU A 320 -1.01 -31.82 5.95
CA LEU A 320 -0.49 -30.45 5.95
C LEU A 320 0.40 -30.15 4.73
N LEU A 321 1.03 -31.18 4.16
CA LEU A 321 1.84 -31.11 2.95
C LEU A 321 1.01 -31.25 1.66
N SER A 322 -0.32 -31.36 1.77
CA SER A 322 -1.17 -31.34 0.59
C SER A 322 -1.02 -30.01 -0.16
N ALA A 323 -1.13 -30.06 -1.49
CA ALA A 323 -1.02 -28.87 -2.32
C ALA A 323 -2.04 -27.78 -1.96
N LEU A 324 -3.24 -28.15 -1.48
CA LEU A 324 -4.23 -27.21 -0.96
C LEU A 324 -3.67 -26.47 0.27
N ASN A 325 -3.20 -27.18 1.29
CA ASN A 325 -2.68 -26.57 2.50
C ASN A 325 -1.42 -25.74 2.23
N LEU A 326 -0.53 -26.19 1.32
CA LEU A 326 0.64 -25.41 0.90
C LEU A 326 0.24 -24.07 0.25
N ARG A 327 -0.81 -24.04 -0.58
CA ARG A 327 -1.36 -22.79 -1.14
C ARG A 327 -1.85 -21.86 -0.02
N LEU A 328 -2.62 -22.40 0.92
CA LEU A 328 -3.14 -21.62 2.05
C LEU A 328 -2.00 -21.05 2.92
N PHE A 329 -0.95 -21.82 3.19
CA PHE A 329 0.25 -21.34 3.90
C PHE A 329 0.96 -20.22 3.13
N ALA A 330 1.10 -20.36 1.81
CA ALA A 330 1.69 -19.32 0.97
C ALA A 330 0.88 -18.02 1.01
N ALA A 331 -0.46 -18.11 1.00
CA ALA A 331 -1.34 -16.95 1.19
C ALA A 331 -1.18 -16.32 2.58
N ILE A 332 -1.22 -17.11 3.65
CA ILE A 332 -1.02 -16.60 5.02
C ILE A 332 0.30 -15.86 5.14
N SER A 333 1.39 -16.47 4.67
CA SER A 333 2.73 -15.86 4.69
C SER A 333 2.76 -14.52 3.93
N THR A 334 2.12 -14.49 2.76
CA THR A 334 2.03 -13.27 1.94
C THR A 334 1.26 -12.16 2.64
N PHE A 335 0.06 -12.43 3.15
CA PHE A 335 -0.75 -11.42 3.85
C PHE A 335 -0.08 -10.97 5.16
N LEU A 336 0.57 -11.87 5.89
CA LEU A 336 1.32 -11.52 7.09
C LEU A 336 2.49 -10.58 6.79
N PHE A 337 3.29 -10.92 5.77
CA PHE A 337 4.39 -10.07 5.34
C PHE A 337 3.88 -8.71 4.85
N HIS A 338 2.74 -8.68 4.17
CA HIS A 338 2.13 -7.44 3.72
C HIS A 338 1.73 -6.50 4.88
N ILE A 339 0.97 -7.01 5.86
CA ILE A 339 0.59 -6.25 7.07
C ILE A 339 1.85 -5.77 7.80
N TYR A 340 2.87 -6.64 7.92
CA TYR A 340 4.14 -6.29 8.53
C TYR A 340 4.79 -5.08 7.84
N VAL A 341 4.95 -5.12 6.51
CA VAL A 341 5.58 -4.03 5.75
C VAL A 341 4.82 -2.72 5.90
N ILE A 342 3.49 -2.76 5.85
CA ILE A 342 2.66 -1.56 6.02
C ILE A 342 2.84 -0.97 7.42
N CYS A 343 2.70 -1.79 8.45
CA CYS A 343 2.85 -1.35 9.84
C CYS A 343 4.25 -0.81 10.12
N TYR A 344 5.29 -1.45 9.56
CA TYR A 344 6.68 -1.01 9.66
C TYR A 344 6.89 0.36 9.01
N LEU A 345 6.43 0.56 7.76
CA LEU A 345 6.61 1.83 7.05
C LEU A 345 5.87 2.99 7.72
N PHE A 346 4.65 2.75 8.23
CA PHE A 346 3.93 3.80 8.96
C PHE A 346 4.62 4.15 10.28
N ASP A 347 5.19 3.17 10.99
CA ASP A 347 5.96 3.42 12.21
C ASP A 347 7.21 4.27 11.92
N ASP A 348 7.93 3.92 10.86
CA ASP A 348 9.14 4.60 10.38
C ASP A 348 8.85 6.05 9.95
N VAL A 349 7.74 6.30 9.25
CA VAL A 349 7.28 7.68 8.95
C VAL A 349 6.92 8.44 10.22
N ASN A 350 6.27 7.79 11.19
CA ASN A 350 5.89 8.44 12.46
C ASN A 350 7.15 8.81 13.28
N GLU A 351 8.13 7.91 13.39
CA GLU A 351 9.40 8.16 14.07
C GLU A 351 10.18 9.31 13.40
N GLN A 352 10.23 9.31 12.07
CA GLN A 352 10.90 10.38 11.33
C GLN A 352 10.19 11.73 11.50
N LYS A 353 8.86 11.75 11.63
CA LYS A 353 8.10 12.97 11.94
C LYS A 353 8.36 13.45 13.37
N ASP A 354 8.38 12.55 14.35
CA ASP A 354 8.58 12.89 15.76
C ASP A 354 10.01 13.43 16.01
N SER A 355 11.02 12.89 15.30
CA SER A 355 12.41 13.36 15.39
C SER A 355 12.65 14.77 14.83
N MET A 356 11.70 15.36 14.11
CA MET A 356 11.84 16.71 13.52
C MET A 356 12.09 17.80 14.58
N ASN A 357 11.47 17.70 15.75
CA ASN A 357 11.72 18.66 16.83
C ASN A 357 13.11 18.50 17.44
N LEU A 358 13.61 17.26 17.54
CA LEU A 358 14.96 17.01 17.99
C LEU A 358 15.97 17.61 17.02
N ALA A 359 15.74 17.46 15.70
CA ALA A 359 16.56 18.05 14.65
C ALA A 359 16.58 19.60 14.70
N LEU A 360 15.42 20.23 14.92
CA LEU A 360 15.34 21.67 15.16
C LEU A 360 16.14 22.08 16.40
N TYR A 361 16.05 21.31 17.49
CA TYR A 361 16.76 21.59 18.73
C TYR A 361 18.28 21.42 18.59
N SER A 362 18.75 20.50 17.74
CA SER A 362 20.18 20.26 17.50
C SER A 362 20.87 21.30 16.61
N SER A 363 20.13 22.27 16.07
CA SER A 363 20.72 23.41 15.35
C SER A 363 21.51 24.32 16.30
N ASP A 364 22.38 25.19 15.76
CA ASP A 364 23.16 26.15 16.57
C ASP A 364 22.34 27.38 17.02
N TRP A 365 21.12 27.14 17.50
CA TRP A 365 20.14 28.19 17.80
C TRP A 365 20.53 29.06 19.00
N THR A 366 21.40 28.56 19.89
CA THR A 366 21.86 29.31 21.07
C THR A 366 22.71 30.51 20.69
N ALA A 367 23.48 30.41 19.60
CA ALA A 367 24.27 31.50 19.03
C ALA A 367 23.46 32.41 18.06
N SER A 368 22.20 32.08 17.79
CA SER A 368 21.35 32.81 16.85
C SER A 368 20.69 34.05 17.47
N ASN A 369 20.15 34.94 16.64
CA ASN A 369 19.44 36.13 17.13
C ASN A 369 18.05 35.79 17.70
N LEU A 370 17.48 36.68 18.52
CA LEU A 370 16.17 36.49 19.16
C LEU A 370 15.04 36.17 18.16
N GLN A 371 15.08 36.79 16.98
CA GLN A 371 14.05 36.57 15.95
C GLN A 371 14.07 35.11 15.44
N HIS A 372 15.26 34.51 15.27
CA HIS A 372 15.39 33.11 14.88
C HIS A 372 14.94 32.17 16.00
N GLN A 373 15.30 32.46 17.26
CA GLN A 373 14.86 31.66 18.41
C GLN A 373 13.32 31.63 18.52
N ILE A 374 12.67 32.78 18.32
CA ILE A 374 11.20 32.88 18.29
C ILE A 374 10.64 32.04 17.12
N LEU A 375 11.22 32.16 15.92
CA LEU A 375 10.75 31.42 14.75
C LEU A 375 10.93 29.90 14.90
N LEU A 376 12.05 29.46 15.45
CA LEU A 376 12.33 28.05 15.78
C LEU A 376 11.33 27.52 16.80
N LEU A 377 11.04 28.29 17.85
CA LEU A 377 10.03 27.92 18.84
C LEU A 377 8.64 27.78 18.20
N HIS A 378 8.28 28.67 17.27
CA HIS A 378 7.04 28.55 16.50
C HIS A 378 7.03 27.31 15.60
N ALA A 379 8.14 26.98 14.93
CA ALA A 379 8.26 25.78 14.11
C ALA A 379 8.10 24.49 14.94
N MET A 380 8.74 24.43 16.12
CA MET A 380 8.59 23.31 17.06
C MET A 380 7.15 23.18 17.57
N ARG A 381 6.50 24.29 17.95
CA ARG A 381 5.10 24.31 18.39
C ARG A 381 4.16 23.87 17.28
N MET A 382 4.38 24.33 16.06
CA MET A 382 3.60 23.91 14.88
C MET A 382 3.72 22.41 14.67
N ASN A 383 4.94 21.87 14.69
CA ASN A 383 5.16 20.44 14.50
C ASN A 383 4.55 19.59 15.61
N ASN A 384 4.64 20.03 16.88
CA ASN A 384 3.98 19.38 18.02
C ASN A 384 2.46 19.42 17.94
N ALA A 385 1.88 20.56 17.53
CA ALA A 385 0.44 20.70 17.37
C ALA A 385 -0.09 19.80 16.24
N GLU A 386 0.70 19.63 15.19
CA GLU A 386 0.37 18.80 14.03
C GLU A 386 0.58 17.31 14.33
N ASN A 387 -0.30 16.70 15.12
CA ASN A 387 -0.27 15.26 15.43
C ASN A 387 -0.86 14.39 14.29
N LEU A 388 -0.33 14.61 13.08
CA LEU A 388 -0.71 13.91 11.86
C LEU A 388 -0.11 12.49 11.88
N ARG A 389 -0.94 11.53 12.26
CA ARG A 389 -0.65 10.09 12.24
C ARG A 389 -1.82 9.36 11.61
N LEU A 390 -1.57 8.21 10.99
CA LEU A 390 -2.66 7.38 10.47
C LEU A 390 -3.36 6.69 11.65
N ARG A 391 -4.51 7.23 12.07
CA ARG A 391 -5.26 6.75 13.25
C ARG A 391 -6.36 5.77 12.86
N VAL A 392 -6.33 4.58 13.46
CA VAL A 392 -7.37 3.53 13.42
C VAL A 392 -8.55 3.95 14.29
N THR A 393 -8.27 4.36 15.53
CA THR A 393 -9.25 4.91 16.48
C THR A 393 -8.70 6.17 17.12
N ARG A 394 -9.45 6.82 18.02
CA ARG A 394 -8.95 8.00 18.75
C ARG A 394 -7.62 7.74 19.49
N HIS A 395 -7.35 6.47 19.85
CA HIS A 395 -6.19 6.07 20.64
C HIS A 395 -5.25 5.07 19.93
N LYS A 396 -5.67 4.41 18.85
CA LYS A 396 -4.82 3.46 18.12
C LYS A 396 -4.31 4.07 16.81
N ILE A 397 -3.00 4.00 16.61
CA ILE A 397 -2.32 4.38 15.38
C ILE A 397 -1.90 3.13 14.60
N VAL A 398 -1.75 3.26 13.29
CA VAL A 398 -1.09 2.22 12.49
C VAL A 398 0.41 2.33 12.72
N ASN A 399 0.97 1.30 13.33
CA ASN A 399 2.39 1.17 13.67
C ASN A 399 2.72 -0.31 13.89
N PHE A 400 3.97 -0.61 14.25
CA PHE A 400 4.41 -1.98 14.52
C PHE A 400 3.63 -2.66 15.68
N GLN A 401 3.17 -1.88 16.66
CA GLN A 401 2.34 -2.41 17.76
C GLN A 401 0.96 -2.90 17.28
N MET A 402 0.41 -2.34 16.21
CA MET A 402 -0.83 -2.86 15.60
C MET A 402 -0.60 -4.25 15.01
N PHE A 403 0.54 -4.49 14.35
CA PHE A 403 0.91 -5.81 13.84
C PHE A 403 1.01 -6.85 14.97
N THR A 404 1.70 -6.53 16.07
CA THR A 404 1.80 -7.46 17.21
C THR A 404 0.45 -7.76 17.84
N TYR A 405 -0.46 -6.79 17.90
CA TYR A 405 -1.84 -6.99 18.34
C TYR A 405 -2.62 -7.94 17.42
N ILE A 406 -2.51 -7.77 16.10
CA ILE A 406 -3.14 -8.66 15.11
C ILE A 406 -2.61 -10.09 15.31
N MET A 407 -1.30 -10.28 15.37
CA MET A 407 -0.67 -11.58 15.57
C MET A 407 -1.15 -12.28 16.85
N ARG A 408 -1.17 -11.54 17.98
CA ARG A 408 -1.63 -12.08 19.25
C ARG A 408 -3.10 -12.50 19.20
N THR A 409 -3.94 -11.73 18.52
CA THR A 409 -5.37 -12.03 18.36
C THR A 409 -5.58 -13.27 17.50
N THR A 410 -4.92 -13.35 16.34
CA THR A 410 -4.96 -14.53 15.46
C THR A 410 -4.52 -15.79 16.20
N TYR A 411 -3.39 -15.74 16.92
CA TYR A 411 -2.91 -16.87 17.71
C TYR A 411 -3.89 -17.30 18.81
N SER A 412 -4.49 -16.33 19.52
CA SER A 412 -5.46 -16.63 20.58
C SER A 412 -6.69 -17.36 20.03
N ILE A 413 -7.21 -16.93 18.88
CA ILE A 413 -8.35 -17.57 18.21
C ILE A 413 -7.98 -18.99 17.75
N LEU A 414 -6.81 -19.16 17.14
CA LEU A 414 -6.35 -20.48 16.70
C LEU A 414 -6.17 -21.45 17.86
N SER A 415 -5.60 -21.00 18.98
CA SER A 415 -5.45 -21.83 20.18
C SER A 415 -6.80 -22.28 20.77
N VAL A 416 -7.82 -21.43 20.72
CA VAL A 416 -9.18 -21.81 21.14
C VAL A 416 -9.78 -22.82 20.17
N LEU A 417 -9.64 -22.60 18.86
CA LEU A 417 -10.16 -23.52 17.84
C LEU A 417 -9.50 -24.90 17.95
N GLU A 418 -8.18 -24.94 18.14
CA GLU A 418 -7.42 -26.19 18.35
C GLU A 418 -8.01 -27.01 19.50
N LYS A 419 -8.26 -26.38 20.65
CA LYS A 419 -8.87 -27.04 21.81
C LYS A 419 -10.27 -27.56 21.51
N MET A 420 -11.08 -26.80 20.77
CA MET A 420 -12.43 -27.23 20.40
C MET A 420 -12.42 -28.43 19.45
N CYS A 421 -11.48 -28.47 18.50
CA CYS A 421 -11.33 -29.60 17.58
C CYS A 421 -10.76 -30.83 18.27
N ALA A 422 -9.75 -30.66 19.13
CA ALA A 422 -9.14 -31.77 19.88
C ALA A 422 -10.12 -32.45 20.85
N ASN A 423 -11.12 -31.72 21.36
CA ASN A 423 -12.15 -32.30 22.23
C ASN A 423 -13.23 -33.10 21.46
N LYS A 424 -13.29 -33.01 20.13
CA LYS A 424 -14.25 -33.74 19.29
C LYS A 424 -13.72 -35.08 18.77
N THR A 425 -12.40 -35.21 18.68
CA THR A 425 -11.67 -36.46 18.40
C THR A 425 -11.44 -37.25 19.67
#